data_AF-A0A2U2NC27-F1
#
_entry.id   AF-A0A2U2NC27-F1
#
_cell.length_a   1.000
_cell.length_b   1.000
_cell.length_c   1.000
_cell.angle_alpha   90.00
_cell.angle_beta   90.00
_cell.angle_gamma   90.00
#
_symmetry.space_group_name_H-M   'P 1'
#
loop_
_entity.id
_entity.type
_entity.pdbx_description
1 polymer ?
#
loop_
_entity_poly.entity_id
_entity_poly.type
_entity_poly.pdbx_seq_one_letter_code
_entity_poly.pdbx_strand_id
1 'polypeptide(L)' 'MAAKIPTSINIDRDLRDQATEIFNELGISFSQAVTIFCRATVRENGLPFDMTIRRPKRHRDEYEDDDE' A
#
# COMPACT_ATOMS: atom_id res chain seq x y z
N MET A 1 -10.31 6.71 -28.20
CA MET A 1 -10.95 5.87 -27.16
C MET A 1 -9.85 5.06 -26.50
N ALA A 2 -9.69 5.12 -25.17
CA ALA A 2 -8.72 4.27 -24.48
C ALA A 2 -9.33 2.87 -24.33
N ALA A 3 -8.68 1.85 -24.90
CA ALA A 3 -9.10 0.46 -24.74
C ALA A 3 -8.70 -0.03 -23.34
N LYS A 4 -9.67 -0.46 -22.54
CA LYS A 4 -9.40 -1.12 -21.26
C LYS A 4 -9.10 -2.59 -21.53
N ILE A 5 -7.91 -3.04 -21.15
CA ILE A 5 -7.48 -4.44 -21.28
C ILE A 5 -7.76 -5.14 -19.94
N PRO A 6 -8.37 -6.33 -19.93
CA PRO A 6 -8.50 -7.11 -18.70
C PRO A 6 -7.12 -7.56 -18.21
N THR A 7 -6.82 -7.34 -16.94
CA THR A 7 -5.54 -7.72 -16.32
C THR A 7 -5.81 -8.69 -15.16
N SER A 8 -5.19 -9.87 -15.21
CA SER A 8 -5.21 -10.84 -14.11
C SER A 8 -3.96 -10.64 -13.24
N ILE A 9 -4.15 -10.54 -11.93
CA ILE A 9 -3.07 -10.32 -10.95
C ILE A 9 -3.23 -11.39 -9.86
N ASN A 10 -2.15 -12.11 -9.58
CA ASN A 10 -2.10 -13.00 -8.43
C ASN A 10 -1.70 -12.18 -7.19
N ILE A 11 -2.58 -12.16 -6.20
CA ILE A 11 -2.38 -11.49 -4.93
C ILE A 11 -2.86 -12.42 -3.82
N ASP A 12 -2.18 -12.36 -2.68
CA ASP A 12 -2.63 -13.04 -1.48
C ASP A 12 -4.04 -12.56 -1.08
N ARG A 13 -4.84 -13.48 -0.55
CA ARG A 13 -6.24 -13.21 -0.22
C ARG A 13 -6.35 -12.21 0.94
N ASP A 14 -5.60 -12.43 2.01
CA ASP A 14 -5.59 -11.55 3.17
C ASP A 14 -5.10 -10.15 2.79
N LEU A 15 -4.04 -10.06 1.99
CA LEU A 15 -3.55 -8.78 1.49
C LEU A 15 -4.59 -8.03 0.65
N ARG A 16 -5.30 -8.73 -0.22
CA ARG A 16 -6.38 -8.15 -1.03
C ARG A 16 -7.52 -7.65 -0.16
N ASP A 17 -7.95 -8.44 0.83
CA ASP A 17 -9.07 -8.10 1.69
C ASP A 17 -8.74 -6.86 2.54
N GLN A 18 -7.55 -6.81 3.14
CA GLN A 18 -7.05 -5.64 3.87
C GLN A 18 -6.96 -4.39 2.98
N ALA A 19 -6.39 -4.51 1.78
CA ALA A 19 -6.31 -3.38 0.86
C ALA A 19 -7.71 -2.90 0.43
N THR A 20 -8.63 -3.83 0.21
CA THR A 20 -10.01 -3.52 -0.18
C THR A 20 -10.76 -2.78 0.91
N GLU A 21 -10.58 -3.15 2.18
CA GLU A 21 -11.15 -2.43 3.32
C GLU A 21 -10.68 -0.97 3.36
N ILE A 22 -9.36 -0.75 3.26
CA ILE A 22 -8.77 0.61 3.21
C ILE A 22 -9.31 1.40 2.01
N PHE A 23 -9.39 0.80 0.83
CA PHE A 23 -9.90 1.47 -0.36
C PHE A 23 -11.39 1.81 -0.26
N ASN A 24 -12.18 0.93 0.37
CA ASN A 24 -13.60 1.19 0.61
C ASN A 24 -13.81 2.35 1.59
N GLU A 25 -12.98 2.47 2.63
CA GLU A 25 -12.99 3.64 3.52
C GLU A 25 -12.68 4.95 2.77
N LEU A 26 -11.81 4.89 1.76
CA LEU A 26 -11.51 6.00 0.87
C LEU A 26 -12.59 6.22 -0.22
N GLY A 27 -13.62 5.38 -0.28
CA GLY A 27 -14.71 5.48 -1.24
C GLY A 27 -14.34 5.06 -2.67
N ILE A 28 -13.28 4.27 -2.85
CA ILE A 28 -12.81 3.78 -4.15
C ILE A 28 -12.76 2.26 -4.21
N SER A 29 -13.04 1.68 -5.38
CA SER A 29 -12.92 0.25 -5.55
C SER A 29 -11.45 -0.18 -5.69
N PHE A 30 -11.14 -1.43 -5.37
CA PHE A 30 -9.81 -2.01 -5.58
C PHE A 30 -9.29 -1.79 -7.01
N SER A 31 -10.15 -1.97 -8.02
CA SER A 31 -9.77 -1.79 -9.43
C SER A 31 -9.54 -0.32 -9.81
N GLN A 32 -10.24 0.63 -9.17
CA GLN A 32 -9.94 2.05 -9.30
C GLN A 32 -8.60 2.40 -8.64
N ALA A 33 -8.34 1.88 -7.44
CA ALA A 33 -7.08 2.08 -6.74
C ALA A 33 -5.88 1.59 -7.57
N VAL A 34 -5.96 0.38 -8.13
CA VAL A 34 -4.93 -0.14 -9.05
C VAL A 34 -4.75 0.74 -10.29
N THR A 35 -5.84 1.29 -10.84
CA THR A 35 -5.75 2.20 -11.98
C THR A 35 -5.05 3.51 -11.60
N ILE A 36 -5.38 4.08 -10.43
CA ILE A 36 -4.73 5.28 -9.89
C ILE A 36 -3.25 5.03 -9.65
N PHE A 37 -2.92 3.87 -9.07
CA PHE A 37 -1.55 3.43 -8.85
C PHE A 37 -0.75 3.41 -10.15
N CYS A 38 -1.25 2.73 -11.19
CA CYS A 38 -0.57 2.69 -12.48
C CYS A 38 -0.41 4.08 -13.10
N ARG A 39 -1.40 4.97 -12.95
CA ARG A 39 -1.30 6.36 -13.46
C ARG A 39 -0.25 7.16 -12.70
N ALA A 40 -0.13 6.96 -11.38
CA ALA A 40 0.89 7.61 -10.57
C ALA A 40 2.29 7.12 -10.97
N THR A 41 2.47 5.82 -11.18
CA THR A 41 3.72 5.23 -11.68
C THR A 41 4.17 5.86 -13.00
N VAL A 42 3.25 6.01 -13.95
CA VAL A 42 3.53 6.63 -15.26
C VAL A 42 3.87 8.11 -15.11
N ARG A 43 3.17 8.84 -14.23
CA ARG A 43 3.40 10.28 -14.00
C ARG A 43 4.77 10.56 -13.38
N GLU A 44 5.20 9.73 -12.44
CA GLU A 44 6.49 9.90 -11.74
C GLU A 44 7.66 9.22 -12.44
N ASN A 45 7.38 8.42 -13.48
CA ASN A 45 8.37 7.59 -14.17
C ASN A 45 9.14 6.69 -13.17
N GLY A 46 8.43 6.16 -12.18
CA GLY A 46 8.96 5.47 -11.00
C GLY A 46 7.85 4.88 -10.13
N LEU A 47 8.17 4.31 -8.97
CA LEU A 47 7.15 3.83 -8.03
C LEU A 47 6.48 5.02 -7.32
N PRO A 48 5.15 5.02 -7.16
CA PRO A 48 4.40 6.12 -6.54
C PRO A 48 4.47 6.11 -5.02
N PHE A 49 5.40 5.34 -4.46
CA PHE A 49 5.72 5.31 -3.04
C PHE A 49 7.23 5.19 -2.88
N ASP A 50 7.73 5.76 -1.79
CA ASP A 50 9.14 5.71 -1.45
C ASP A 50 9.52 4.28 -1.00
N MET A 51 10.44 3.62 -1.72
CA MET A 51 10.93 2.30 -1.36
C MET A 51 11.85 2.40 -0.15
N THR A 52 11.25 2.49 1.03
CA THR A 52 11.99 2.52 2.30
C THR A 52 12.01 1.12 2.92
N ILE A 53 13.20 0.66 3.34
CA ILE A 53 13.30 -0.49 4.24
C ILE A 53 12.93 0.02 5.64
N ARG A 54 11.63 0.26 5.89
CA ARG A 54 11.14 0.45 7.25
C ARG A 54 11.24 -0.90 7.95
N ARG A 55 12.40 -1.16 8.57
CA ARG A 55 12.45 -2.09 9.69
C ARG A 55 11.37 -1.63 10.67
N PRO A 56 10.46 -2.50 11.15
CA PRO A 56 9.57 -2.12 12.24
C PRO A 56 10.46 -1.54 13.33
N LYS A 57 10.19 -0.29 13.74
CA LYS A 57 10.89 0.27 14.88
C LYS A 57 10.57 -0.67 16.03
N ARG A 58 11.56 -1.48 16.44
CA ARG A 58 11.51 -2.16 17.74
C ARG A 58 11.27 -1.02 18.72
N HIS A 59 10.08 -1.01 19.31
CA HIS A 59 9.77 -0.15 20.44
C HIS A 59 10.90 -0.45 21.43
N ARG A 60 11.82 0.50 21.57
CA ARG A 60 12.80 0.45 22.64
C ARG A 60 11.96 0.88 23.82
N ASP A 61 11.36 -0.12 24.48
CA ASP A 61 10.80 0.06 25.80
C ASP A 61 11.96 0.63 26.62
N GLU A 62 11.86 1.92 26.95
CA GLU A 62 12.63 2.52 28.02
C GLU A 62 12.34 1.68 29.26
N TYR A 63 13.32 0.89 29.66
CA TYR A 63 13.42 0.48 31.05
C TYR A 63 13.87 1.72 31.79
N GLU A 64 12.90 2.52 32.24
CA GLU A 64 13.08 3.28 33.48
C GLU A 64 13.11 2.25 34.60
N ASP A 65 14.29 1.71 34.88
CA ASP A 65 14.57 1.16 36.20
C ASP A 65 15.29 2.26 36.98
N ASP A 66 14.49 2.92 37.82
CA ASP A 66 14.96 3.52 39.06
C ASP A 66 15.87 2.51 39.80
N ASP A 67 17.15 2.82 39.94
CA ASP A 67 17.97 2.27 41.01
C ASP A 67 19.05 3.30 41.42
N GLU A 68 18.70 3.99 42.52
CA GLU A 68 19.51 4.70 43.53
C GLU A 68 20.13 6.09 43.23
#